data_AF-A0A2D0TAJ7-F1
#
_entry.id   AF-A0A2D0TAJ7-F1
#
_cell.length_a   1.000
_cell.length_b   1.000
_cell.length_c   1.000
_cell.angle_alpha   90.00
_cell.angle_beta   90.00
_cell.angle_gamma   90.00
#
_symmetry.space_group_name_H-M   'P 1'
#
loop_
_entity.id
_entity.type
_entity.pdbx_description
1 polymer ?
#
loop_
_entity_poly.entity_id
_entity_poly.type
_entity_poly.pdbx_seq_one_letter_code
_entity_poly.pdbx_strand_id
1 'polypeptide(L)'
;MILNSLLVVITDLAAALLGNILFRRYFHLFLSAMVMFGPLLSLWVSHYSVFAKRSHYLYRVFLRSGWGWTCIFVGSFVFLLSLSVRRSLTLTLRHLSRLAVAGGLWLGFRKLLSLLENATGSCYEPLSGAHELAVGTNGEGQPLLLLREGETKAVCISSGMVWRGYEVSEDIFLLSFCCLLLAEEMAVFGPYLNLGGMSGAPLRILFLFCVLLLSLWLFLLFCLLAYFPQFPNQLLGGALGCLSWRATYQGWYHMGPSWYCPGRPGVGLLTT
;
A
#
# COMPACT_ATOMS: atom_id res chain seq x y z
N MET A 1 19.01 -29.97 -11.61
CA MET A 1 18.13 -30.62 -10.60
C MET A 1 18.05 -29.81 -9.32
N ILE A 2 19.17 -29.43 -8.69
CA ILE A 2 19.21 -28.65 -7.44
C ILE A 2 18.39 -27.36 -7.48
N LEU A 3 18.53 -26.53 -8.53
CA LEU A 3 17.79 -25.26 -8.64
C LEU A 3 16.26 -25.46 -8.66
N ASN A 4 15.77 -26.49 -9.36
CA ASN A 4 14.35 -26.78 -9.43
C ASN A 4 13.84 -27.29 -8.06
N SER A 5 14.60 -28.15 -7.39
CA SER A 5 14.28 -28.61 -6.03
C SER A 5 14.23 -27.45 -5.04
N LEU A 6 15.21 -26.54 -5.09
CA LEU A 6 15.22 -25.34 -4.25
C LEU A 6 14.01 -24.43 -4.54
N LEU A 7 13.71 -24.19 -5.82
CA LEU A 7 12.54 -23.42 -6.22
C LEU A 7 11.27 -24.00 -5.62
N VAL A 8 11.09 -25.32 -5.72
CA VAL A 8 9.92 -26.02 -5.18
C VAL A 8 9.83 -25.87 -3.66
N VAL A 9 10.92 -26.15 -2.94
CA VAL A 9 10.93 -26.09 -1.46
C VAL A 9 10.63 -24.68 -0.96
N ILE A 10 11.27 -23.65 -1.53
CA ILE A 10 11.07 -22.25 -1.11
C ILE A 10 9.63 -21.82 -1.40
N THR A 11 9.10 -22.18 -2.56
CA THR A 11 7.72 -21.81 -2.92
C THR A 11 6.69 -22.53 -2.08
N ASP A 12 6.86 -23.82 -1.80
CA ASP A 12 5.94 -24.57 -0.95
C ASP A 12 5.94 -24.04 0.49
N LEU A 13 7.12 -23.71 1.04
CA LEU A 13 7.22 -23.12 2.37
C LEU A 13 6.54 -21.74 2.43
N ALA A 14 6.81 -20.88 1.45
CA ALA A 14 6.18 -19.56 1.38
C ALA A 14 4.66 -19.67 1.17
N ALA A 15 4.20 -20.60 0.32
CA ALA A 15 2.77 -20.84 0.09
C ALA A 15 2.07 -21.40 1.34
N ALA A 16 2.74 -22.27 2.10
CA ALA A 16 2.24 -22.78 3.37
C ALA A 16 2.13 -21.68 4.43
N LEU A 17 3.12 -20.79 4.52
CA LEU A 17 3.10 -19.65 5.43
C LEU A 17 1.97 -18.67 5.09
N LEU A 18 1.88 -18.22 3.84
CA LEU A 18 0.87 -17.26 3.39
C LEU A 18 -0.55 -17.87 3.37
N GLY A 19 -0.66 -19.16 3.08
CA GLY A 19 -1.93 -19.90 3.11
C GLY A 19 -2.41 -20.24 4.51
N ASN A 20 -1.58 -20.09 5.55
CA ASN A 20 -1.94 -20.40 6.93
C ASN A 20 -3.07 -19.49 7.42
N ILE A 21 -4.09 -20.10 8.03
CA ILE A 21 -5.26 -19.40 8.59
C ILE A 21 -4.84 -18.33 9.61
N LEU A 22 -3.81 -18.60 10.43
CA LEU A 22 -3.29 -17.63 11.39
C LEU A 22 -2.70 -16.42 10.69
N PHE A 23 -1.86 -16.62 9.67
CA PHE A 23 -1.29 -15.53 8.91
C PHE A 23 -2.39 -14.66 8.29
N ARG A 24 -3.35 -15.29 7.59
CA ARG A 24 -4.48 -14.57 6.97
C ARG A 24 -5.32 -13.79 7.97
N ARG A 25 -5.56 -14.35 9.15
CA ARG A 25 -6.37 -13.70 10.19
C ARG A 25 -5.63 -12.57 10.90
N TYR A 26 -4.34 -12.72 11.19
CA TYR A 26 -3.60 -11.77 12.03
C TYR A 26 -2.76 -10.75 11.25
N PHE A 27 -2.55 -10.93 9.94
CA PHE A 27 -1.72 -10.03 9.14
C PHE A 27 -2.18 -8.57 9.16
N HIS A 28 -3.49 -8.31 9.13
CA HIS A 28 -4.02 -6.95 9.22
C HIS A 28 -3.81 -6.30 10.59
N LEU A 29 -3.80 -7.09 11.67
CA LEU A 29 -3.48 -6.64 13.02
C LEU A 29 -2.00 -6.32 13.15
N PHE A 30 -1.13 -7.16 12.57
CA PHE A 30 0.31 -6.88 12.46
C PHE A 30 0.55 -5.54 11.75
N LEU A 31 -0.10 -5.31 10.60
CA LEU A 31 0.04 -4.07 9.84
C LEU A 31 -0.45 -2.86 10.65
N SER A 32 -1.57 -3.00 11.36
CA SER A 32 -2.15 -1.95 12.20
C SER A 32 -1.25 -1.63 13.40
N ALA A 33 -0.70 -2.65 14.06
CA ALA A 33 0.28 -2.49 15.13
C ALA A 33 1.55 -1.80 14.62
N MET A 34 2.03 -2.17 13.42
CA MET A 34 3.19 -1.52 12.80
C MET A 34 2.92 -0.04 12.53
N VAL A 35 1.76 0.34 12.01
CA VAL A 35 1.40 1.76 11.78
C VAL A 35 1.26 2.54 13.09
N MET A 36 0.69 1.93 14.14
CA MET A 36 0.51 2.56 15.45
C MET A 36 1.83 2.77 16.19
N PHE A 37 2.69 1.73 16.24
CA PHE A 37 3.89 1.72 17.07
C PHE A 37 5.18 2.00 16.30
N GLY A 38 5.21 1.84 14.98
CA GLY A 38 6.38 2.07 14.14
C GLY A 38 7.06 3.43 14.37
N PRO A 39 6.32 4.52 14.59
CA PRO A 39 6.90 5.82 14.92
C PRO A 39 7.65 5.89 16.25
N LEU A 40 7.38 5.02 17.22
CA LEU A 40 8.20 4.93 18.44
C LEU A 40 9.66 4.55 18.12
N LEU A 41 9.88 3.90 16.97
CA LEU A 41 11.21 3.53 16.49
C LEU A 41 12.00 4.75 16.03
N SER A 42 11.36 5.89 15.75
CA SER A 42 12.09 7.11 15.37
C SER A 42 13.01 7.61 16.48
N LEU A 43 12.73 7.24 17.75
CA LEU A 43 13.57 7.55 18.91
C LEU A 43 14.91 6.80 18.90
N TRP A 44 14.97 5.67 18.18
CA TRP A 44 16.11 4.74 18.20
C TRP A 44 16.88 4.75 16.88
N VAL A 45 16.26 5.23 15.80
CA VAL A 45 16.80 5.16 14.45
C VAL A 45 17.71 6.36 14.16
N SER A 46 18.91 6.09 13.66
CA SER A 46 19.87 7.14 13.28
C SER A 46 19.44 7.88 12.02
N HIS A 47 19.30 9.21 12.13
CA HIS A 47 19.00 10.10 10.99
C HIS A 47 20.15 10.20 9.96
N TYR A 48 21.33 9.64 10.25
CA TYR A 48 22.47 9.62 9.33
C TYR A 48 22.46 8.42 8.37
N SER A 49 21.49 7.53 8.49
CA SER A 49 21.38 6.37 7.61
C SER A 49 21.00 6.78 6.18
N VAL A 50 21.34 5.92 5.22
CA VAL A 50 20.98 6.10 3.80
C VAL A 50 19.46 6.23 3.60
N PHE A 51 18.66 5.61 4.48
CA PHE A 51 17.20 5.58 4.40
C PHE A 51 16.51 6.82 4.95
N ALA A 52 17.22 7.68 5.70
CA ALA A 52 16.70 8.95 6.21
C ALA A 52 16.54 10.00 5.10
N LYS A 53 17.14 9.80 3.92
CA LYS A 53 16.99 10.71 2.79
C LYS A 53 15.73 10.38 1.99
N ARG A 54 14.72 11.26 2.03
CA ARG A 54 13.47 11.10 1.25
C ARG A 54 13.70 11.08 -0.26
N SER A 55 14.81 11.67 -0.72
CA SER A 55 15.24 11.64 -2.12
C SER A 55 15.87 10.30 -2.55
N HIS A 56 15.96 9.30 -1.66
CA HIS A 56 16.50 8.00 -2.04
C HIS A 56 15.69 7.37 -3.19
N TYR A 57 16.39 6.64 -4.08
CA TYR A 57 15.81 6.06 -5.30
C TYR A 57 14.60 5.16 -5.00
N LEU A 58 14.69 4.36 -3.93
CA LEU A 58 13.61 3.48 -3.48
C LEU A 58 12.30 4.25 -3.26
N TYR A 59 12.35 5.39 -2.57
CA TYR A 59 11.13 6.17 -2.32
C TYR A 59 10.61 6.82 -3.61
N ARG A 60 11.48 7.42 -4.43
CA ARG A 60 11.05 8.13 -5.64
C ARG A 60 10.44 7.22 -6.71
N VAL A 61 11.03 6.05 -6.94
CA VAL A 61 10.61 5.15 -8.02
C VAL A 61 9.60 4.11 -7.52
N PHE A 62 9.90 3.41 -6.41
CA PHE A 62 9.05 2.29 -5.99
C PHE A 62 7.76 2.75 -5.32
N LEU A 63 7.76 3.80 -4.47
CA LEU A 63 6.49 4.26 -3.87
C LEU A 63 5.55 4.87 -4.92
N ARG A 64 6.08 5.74 -5.80
CA ARG A 64 5.28 6.41 -6.83
C ARG A 64 4.69 5.42 -7.83
N SER A 65 5.42 4.34 -8.13
CA SER A 65 4.98 3.26 -9.02
C SER A 65 4.41 2.06 -8.27
N GLY A 66 4.10 2.18 -6.97
CA GLY A 66 3.78 1.03 -6.12
C GLY A 66 2.55 0.25 -6.58
N TRP A 67 1.53 0.98 -7.03
CA TRP A 67 0.34 0.37 -7.64
C TRP A 67 0.66 -0.35 -8.96
N GLY A 68 1.49 0.25 -9.82
CA GLY A 68 1.85 -0.33 -11.12
C GLY A 68 2.57 -1.67 -10.98
N TRP A 69 3.56 -1.75 -10.08
CA TRP A 69 4.27 -3.00 -9.79
C TRP A 69 3.34 -4.07 -9.21
N THR A 70 2.46 -3.68 -8.31
CA THR A 70 1.44 -4.57 -7.73
C THR A 70 0.54 -5.14 -8.82
N CYS A 71 0.04 -4.32 -9.73
CA CYS A 71 -0.77 -4.76 -10.86
C CYS A 71 -0.03 -5.72 -11.78
N ILE A 72 1.23 -5.46 -12.11
CA ILE A 72 2.02 -6.30 -13.02
C ILE A 72 2.24 -7.68 -12.42
N PHE A 73 2.78 -7.76 -11.20
CA PHE A 73 3.15 -9.04 -10.58
C PHE A 73 1.92 -9.83 -10.13
N VAL A 74 1.01 -9.21 -9.37
CA VAL A 74 -0.20 -9.88 -8.87
C VAL A 74 -1.15 -10.19 -10.03
N GLY A 75 -1.32 -9.28 -10.99
CA GLY A 75 -2.14 -9.53 -12.18
C GLY A 75 -1.60 -10.69 -13.01
N SER A 76 -0.29 -10.75 -13.24
CA SER A 76 0.33 -11.89 -13.97
C SER A 76 0.18 -13.20 -13.21
N PHE A 77 0.36 -13.17 -11.88
CA PHE A 77 0.16 -14.34 -11.02
C PHE A 77 -1.29 -14.84 -11.08
N VAL A 78 -2.28 -13.96 -10.89
CA VAL A 78 -3.70 -14.28 -10.94
C VAL A 78 -4.09 -14.80 -12.33
N PHE A 79 -3.58 -14.18 -13.39
CA PHE A 79 -3.82 -14.61 -14.78
C PHE A 79 -3.30 -16.02 -15.03
N LEU A 80 -2.03 -16.30 -14.71
CA LEU A 80 -1.46 -17.63 -14.91
C LEU A 80 -2.08 -18.68 -14.01
N LEU A 81 -2.36 -18.36 -12.74
CA LEU A 81 -3.02 -19.29 -11.82
C LEU A 81 -4.41 -19.66 -12.35
N SER A 82 -5.22 -18.66 -12.72
CA SER A 82 -6.56 -18.88 -13.25
C SER A 82 -6.55 -19.75 -14.50
N LEU A 83 -5.70 -19.43 -15.48
CA LEU A 83 -5.57 -20.22 -16.71
C LEU A 83 -5.03 -21.64 -16.50
N SER A 84 -4.15 -21.82 -15.50
CA SER A 84 -3.60 -23.14 -15.16
C SER A 84 -4.66 -24.07 -14.58
N VAL A 85 -5.61 -23.53 -13.81
CA VAL A 85 -6.69 -24.29 -13.17
C VAL A 85 -7.88 -24.47 -14.13
N ARG A 86 -8.37 -23.37 -14.70
CA ARG A 86 -9.51 -23.33 -15.63
C ARG A 86 -9.07 -22.52 -16.85
N ARG A 87 -9.03 -23.14 -18.03
CA ARG A 87 -8.72 -22.46 -19.31
C ARG A 87 -9.84 -21.52 -19.80
N SER A 88 -10.50 -20.80 -18.88
CA SER A 88 -11.62 -19.90 -19.13
C SER A 88 -11.18 -18.45 -18.98
N LEU A 89 -11.39 -17.66 -20.03
CA LEU A 89 -11.08 -16.23 -20.02
C LEU A 89 -12.05 -15.43 -19.14
N THR A 90 -13.31 -15.83 -19.05
CA THR A 90 -14.33 -15.12 -18.27
C THR A 90 -14.04 -15.20 -16.77
N LEU A 91 -13.59 -16.36 -16.28
CA LEU A 91 -13.19 -16.52 -14.89
C LEU A 91 -11.92 -15.69 -14.58
N THR A 92 -10.94 -15.74 -15.49
CA THR A 92 -9.70 -14.97 -15.35
C THR A 92 -9.96 -13.46 -15.32
N LEU A 93 -10.79 -12.94 -16.23
CA LEU A 93 -11.18 -11.53 -16.24
C LEU A 93 -11.92 -11.12 -14.95
N ARG A 94 -12.74 -12.01 -14.40
CA ARG A 94 -13.41 -11.79 -13.11
C ARG A 94 -12.42 -11.70 -11.95
N HIS A 95 -11.37 -12.52 -11.93
CA HIS A 95 -10.34 -12.41 -10.89
C HIS A 95 -9.47 -11.16 -11.08
N LEU A 96 -9.12 -10.81 -12.32
CA LEU A 96 -8.39 -9.58 -12.64
C LEU A 96 -9.19 -8.32 -12.34
N SER A 97 -10.53 -8.36 -12.41
CA SER A 97 -11.35 -7.20 -12.07
C SER A 97 -11.24 -6.79 -10.60
N ARG A 98 -10.78 -7.67 -9.70
CA ARG A 98 -10.42 -7.29 -8.31
C ARG A 98 -9.29 -6.26 -8.28
N LEU A 99 -8.27 -6.43 -9.11
CA LEU A 99 -7.21 -5.42 -9.25
C LEU A 99 -7.76 -4.12 -9.85
N ALA A 100 -8.64 -4.19 -10.85
CA ALA A 100 -9.26 -3.01 -11.43
C ALA A 100 -10.08 -2.22 -10.39
N VAL A 101 -10.89 -2.93 -9.57
CA VAL A 101 -11.66 -2.34 -8.46
C VAL A 101 -10.73 -1.69 -7.44
N ALA A 102 -9.68 -2.40 -7.02
CA ALA A 102 -8.71 -1.87 -6.05
C ALA A 102 -7.98 -0.63 -6.59
N GLY A 103 -7.63 -0.61 -7.88
CA GLY A 103 -7.04 0.55 -8.54
C GLY A 103 -7.99 1.74 -8.63
N GLY A 104 -9.25 1.48 -8.97
CA GLY A 104 -10.31 2.49 -8.95
C GLY A 104 -10.53 3.08 -7.56
N LEU A 105 -10.55 2.23 -6.54
CA LEU A 105 -10.68 2.66 -5.14
C LEU A 105 -9.52 3.54 -4.70
N TRP A 106 -8.28 3.13 -5.02
CA TRP A 106 -7.08 3.91 -4.75
C TRP A 106 -7.12 5.29 -5.43
N LEU A 107 -7.42 5.33 -6.74
CA LEU A 107 -7.55 6.59 -7.47
C LEU A 107 -8.66 7.48 -6.91
N GLY A 108 -9.80 6.89 -6.54
CA GLY A 108 -10.92 7.59 -5.91
C GLY A 108 -10.51 8.23 -4.58
N PHE A 109 -9.86 7.47 -3.69
CA PHE A 109 -9.35 8.01 -2.43
C PHE A 109 -8.30 9.10 -2.62
N ARG A 110 -7.38 8.95 -3.57
CA ARG A 110 -6.39 10.01 -3.87
C ARG A 110 -7.07 11.30 -4.31
N LYS A 111 -8.08 11.21 -5.18
CA LYS A 111 -8.85 12.39 -5.60
C LYS A 111 -9.63 12.98 -4.44
N LEU A 112 -10.30 12.16 -3.64
CA LEU A 112 -11.05 12.61 -2.46
C LEU A 112 -10.15 13.32 -1.44
N LEU A 113 -8.99 12.73 -1.12
CA LEU A 113 -8.03 13.32 -0.19
C LEU A 113 -7.46 14.64 -0.73
N SER A 114 -7.15 14.71 -2.03
CA SER A 114 -6.72 15.96 -2.66
C SER A 114 -7.81 17.04 -2.62
N LEU A 115 -9.09 16.68 -2.78
CA LEU A 115 -10.21 17.62 -2.63
C LEU A 115 -10.38 18.08 -1.20
N LEU A 116 -10.31 17.17 -0.23
CA LEU A 116 -10.40 17.49 1.20
C LEU A 116 -9.25 18.38 1.65
N GLU A 117 -8.04 18.11 1.18
CA GLU A 117 -6.88 18.93 1.48
C GLU A 117 -7.06 20.34 0.92
N ASN A 118 -7.47 20.49 -0.33
CA ASN A 118 -7.75 21.79 -0.94
C ASN A 118 -8.90 22.54 -0.25
N ALA A 119 -9.90 21.83 0.28
CA ALA A 119 -11.03 22.44 0.99
C ALA A 119 -10.71 22.85 2.43
N THR A 120 -9.79 22.14 3.09
CA THR A 120 -9.43 22.39 4.50
C THR A 120 -8.19 23.23 4.67
N GLY A 121 -7.39 23.39 3.61
CA GLY A 121 -6.13 24.09 3.68
C GLY A 121 -6.27 25.59 3.43
N SER A 122 -5.27 26.33 3.92
CA SER A 122 -5.12 27.75 3.70
C SER A 122 -3.71 28.07 3.25
N CYS A 123 -3.58 29.15 2.48
CA CYS A 123 -2.30 29.63 1.98
C CYS A 123 -1.77 30.77 2.87
N TYR A 124 -0.50 30.66 3.25
CA TYR A 124 0.17 31.60 4.15
C TYR A 124 1.39 32.22 3.47
N GLU A 125 1.54 33.54 3.59
CA GLU A 125 2.72 34.23 3.10
C GLU A 125 3.80 34.28 4.21
N PRO A 126 5.04 33.84 3.92
CA PRO A 126 6.13 33.94 4.87
C PRO A 126 6.56 35.42 5.03
N LEU A 127 6.46 35.99 6.24
CA LEU A 127 7.01 37.32 6.48
C LEU A 127 8.54 37.29 6.40
N SER A 128 9.08 37.92 5.36
CA SER A 128 10.51 38.19 5.19
C SER A 128 11.04 39.37 6.03
N GLY A 129 10.18 40.06 6.79
CA GLY A 129 10.50 41.33 7.46
C GLY A 129 10.70 41.31 8.99
N ALA A 130 10.65 40.16 9.66
CA ALA A 130 10.82 40.09 11.12
C ALA A 130 12.27 39.77 11.57
N HIS A 131 13.27 40.01 10.71
CA HIS A 131 14.68 39.76 11.05
C HIS A 131 15.29 40.85 11.95
N GLU A 132 14.63 42.00 12.14
CA GLU A 132 15.23 43.12 12.91
C GLU A 132 14.66 43.33 14.33
N LEU A 133 13.61 42.62 14.74
CA LEU A 133 12.99 42.80 16.08
C LEU A 133 13.06 41.58 17.01
N ALA A 134 13.60 40.45 16.54
CA ALA A 134 13.75 39.22 17.32
C ALA A 134 15.22 38.83 17.53
N VAL A 135 16.08 39.80 17.86
CA VAL A 135 17.35 39.49 18.54
C VAL A 135 17.00 39.18 20.00
N GLY A 136 16.70 37.91 20.27
CA GLY A 136 16.59 37.39 21.62
C GLY A 136 15.29 36.67 21.92
N THR A 137 15.09 35.47 21.37
CA THR A 137 14.58 34.31 22.11
C THR A 137 14.54 33.09 21.17
N ASN A 138 15.12 31.98 21.65
CA ASN A 138 15.15 30.71 20.93
C ASN A 138 13.77 30.05 20.98
N GLY A 139 13.23 29.69 19.80
CA GLY A 139 12.22 28.66 19.66
C GLY A 139 10.82 29.13 19.27
N GLU A 140 10.39 28.64 18.11
CA GLU A 140 8.98 28.46 17.67
C GLU A 140 8.22 29.66 17.08
N GLY A 141 8.04 29.60 15.74
CA GLY A 141 6.94 30.27 15.03
C GLY A 141 7.31 31.57 14.32
N GLN A 142 7.71 31.48 13.04
CA GLN A 142 7.67 32.67 12.16
C GLN A 142 6.22 33.19 12.10
N PRO A 143 5.99 34.51 12.22
CA PRO A 143 4.66 35.09 12.05
C PRO A 143 4.24 34.89 10.59
N LEU A 144 3.10 34.23 10.38
CA LEU A 144 2.53 33.95 9.06
C LEU A 144 1.25 34.78 8.93
N LEU A 145 1.15 35.61 7.89
CA LEU A 145 -0.11 36.27 7.55
C LEU A 145 -0.97 35.28 6.76
N LEU A 146 -2.18 35.02 7.28
CA LEU A 146 -3.21 34.26 6.59
C LEU A 146 -3.78 35.15 5.49
N LEU A 147 -3.40 34.88 4.24
CA LEU A 147 -3.65 35.82 3.15
C LEU A 147 -4.86 35.44 2.29
N ARG A 148 -5.19 34.15 2.14
CA ARG A 148 -6.27 33.73 1.23
C ARG A 148 -6.92 32.40 1.58
N GLU A 149 -8.20 32.48 1.92
CA GLU A 149 -9.12 31.36 2.08
C GLU A 149 -9.70 31.02 0.69
N GLY A 150 -9.50 29.79 0.18
CA GLY A 150 -10.10 29.31 -1.07
C GLY A 150 -9.19 29.16 -2.30
N GLU A 151 -7.88 29.43 -2.20
CA GLU A 151 -6.94 29.06 -3.28
C GLU A 151 -6.54 27.58 -3.21
N THR A 152 -6.28 26.97 -4.37
CA THR A 152 -5.78 25.58 -4.41
C THR A 152 -4.32 25.49 -4.00
N LYS A 153 -3.91 24.34 -3.44
CA LYS A 153 -2.52 24.07 -3.06
C LYS A 153 -1.52 24.36 -4.18
N ALA A 154 -1.87 24.00 -5.42
CA ALA A 154 -1.00 24.18 -6.57
C ALA A 154 -0.69 25.66 -6.85
N VAL A 155 -1.70 26.53 -6.77
CA VAL A 155 -1.53 27.98 -6.95
C VAL A 155 -0.69 28.55 -5.81
N CYS A 156 -1.01 28.19 -4.56
CA CYS A 156 -0.28 28.64 -3.37
C CYS A 156 1.22 28.34 -3.46
N ILE A 157 1.58 27.10 -3.78
CA ILE A 157 2.99 26.69 -3.89
C ILE A 157 3.67 27.35 -5.09
N SER A 158 2.96 27.52 -6.22
CA SER A 158 3.53 28.19 -7.40
C SER A 158 3.85 29.66 -7.15
N SER A 159 3.14 30.31 -6.23
CA SER A 159 3.37 31.68 -5.80
C SER A 159 4.47 31.82 -4.72
N GLY A 160 5.16 30.73 -4.36
CA GLY A 160 6.21 30.75 -3.33
C GLY A 160 5.67 30.84 -1.90
N MET A 161 4.37 30.62 -1.70
CA MET A 161 3.70 30.67 -0.41
C MET A 161 3.68 29.29 0.27
N VAL A 162 3.37 29.27 1.57
CA VAL A 162 3.32 28.06 2.39
C VAL A 162 1.90 27.58 2.54
N TRP A 163 1.64 26.32 2.17
CA TRP A 163 0.35 25.67 2.36
C TRP A 163 0.27 24.98 3.72
N ARG A 164 -0.82 25.15 4.46
CA ARG A 164 -1.14 24.29 5.62
C ARG A 164 -2.56 23.76 5.47
N GLY A 165 -2.72 22.45 5.47
CA GLY A 165 -4.01 21.76 5.41
C GLY A 165 -3.93 20.38 6.04
N TYR A 166 -5.05 19.68 6.05
CA TYR A 166 -5.12 18.32 6.57
C TYR A 166 -4.51 17.31 5.58
N GLU A 167 -3.22 17.05 5.72
CA GLU A 167 -2.48 16.14 4.83
C GLU A 167 -2.55 14.69 5.34
N VAL A 168 -3.37 13.85 4.71
CA VAL A 168 -3.35 12.40 4.98
C VAL A 168 -2.19 11.75 4.21
N SER A 169 -1.47 10.81 4.84
CA SER A 169 -0.34 10.14 4.20
C SER A 169 -0.80 9.17 3.08
N GLU A 170 -0.77 9.64 1.83
CA GLU A 170 -1.08 8.84 0.63
C GLU A 170 -0.14 7.63 0.48
N ASP A 171 1.13 7.78 0.84
CA ASP A 171 2.15 6.73 0.71
C ASP A 171 1.86 5.55 1.64
N ILE A 172 1.51 5.85 2.89
CA ILE A 172 1.18 4.84 3.91
C ILE A 172 -0.16 4.18 3.59
N PHE A 173 -1.13 4.94 3.07
CA PHE A 173 -2.38 4.40 2.54
C PHE A 173 -2.12 3.38 1.42
N LEU A 174 -1.38 3.77 0.38
CA LEU A 174 -1.10 2.90 -0.77
C LEU A 174 -0.35 1.64 -0.35
N LEU A 175 0.73 1.77 0.43
CA LEU A 175 1.52 0.61 0.85
C LEU A 175 0.72 -0.34 1.72
N SER A 176 -0.05 0.18 2.69
CA SER A 176 -0.87 -0.65 3.56
C SER A 176 -1.91 -1.41 2.76
N PHE A 177 -2.58 -0.72 1.83
CA PHE A 177 -3.57 -1.33 0.95
C PHE A 177 -2.96 -2.40 0.04
N CYS A 178 -1.81 -2.13 -0.59
CA CYS A 178 -1.09 -3.09 -1.42
C CYS A 178 -0.64 -4.32 -0.62
N CYS A 179 -0.12 -4.15 0.60
CA CYS A 179 0.29 -5.29 1.43
C CYS A 179 -0.87 -6.25 1.71
N LEU A 180 -2.03 -5.70 2.10
CA LEU A 180 -3.24 -6.49 2.39
C LEU A 180 -3.79 -7.18 1.13
N LEU A 181 -3.80 -6.47 0.00
CA LEU A 181 -4.21 -7.03 -1.29
C LEU A 181 -3.29 -8.18 -1.72
N LEU A 182 -1.97 -7.98 -1.66
CA LEU A 182 -0.98 -9.00 -2.01
C LEU A 182 -1.14 -10.26 -1.13
N ALA A 183 -1.31 -10.07 0.18
CA ALA A 183 -1.46 -11.17 1.12
C ALA A 183 -2.71 -12.03 0.81
N GLU A 184 -3.85 -11.41 0.49
CA GLU A 184 -5.08 -12.16 0.16
C GLU A 184 -5.01 -12.86 -1.20
N GLU A 185 -4.51 -12.20 -2.25
CA GLU A 185 -4.42 -12.82 -3.58
C GLU A 185 -3.41 -13.98 -3.59
N MET A 186 -2.30 -13.87 -2.87
CA MET A 186 -1.28 -14.92 -2.77
C MET A 186 -1.70 -16.09 -1.86
N ALA A 187 -2.57 -15.87 -0.87
CA ALA A 187 -2.98 -16.89 0.09
C ALA A 187 -3.70 -18.08 -0.57
N VAL A 188 -4.21 -17.93 -1.80
CA VAL A 188 -4.85 -19.00 -2.59
C VAL A 188 -3.86 -20.09 -3.01
N PHE A 189 -2.57 -19.75 -3.14
CA PHE A 189 -1.58 -20.66 -3.71
C PHE A 189 -1.29 -21.87 -2.82
N GLY A 190 -1.26 -21.70 -1.49
CA GLY A 190 -1.05 -22.81 -0.53
C GLY A 190 -2.12 -23.90 -0.67
N PRO A 191 -3.42 -23.58 -0.50
CA PRO A 191 -4.51 -24.53 -0.74
C PRO A 191 -4.49 -25.14 -2.15
N TYR A 192 -4.13 -24.37 -3.18
CA TYR A 192 -4.01 -24.88 -4.55
C TYR A 192 -2.96 -25.99 -4.68
N LEU A 193 -1.78 -25.82 -4.06
CA LEU A 193 -0.73 -26.84 -4.04
C LEU A 193 -1.15 -28.07 -3.25
N ASN A 194 -1.82 -27.89 -2.10
CA ASN A 194 -2.31 -28.99 -1.26
C ASN A 194 -3.35 -29.87 -1.98
N LEU A 195 -4.12 -29.31 -2.91
CA LEU A 195 -5.07 -30.04 -3.76
C LEU A 195 -4.40 -30.78 -4.94
N GLY A 196 -3.06 -30.77 -5.03
CA GLY A 196 -2.33 -31.40 -6.13
C GLY A 196 -2.30 -30.56 -7.42
N GLY A 197 -2.51 -29.25 -7.31
CA GLY A 197 -2.48 -28.33 -8.45
C GLY A 197 -1.14 -28.34 -9.19
N MET A 198 -1.20 -28.47 -10.52
CA MET A 198 0.00 -28.45 -11.36
C MET A 198 0.66 -27.06 -11.31
N SER A 199 1.87 -27.00 -10.75
CA SER A 199 2.60 -25.75 -10.56
C SER A 199 3.90 -25.77 -11.37
N GLY A 200 3.82 -25.31 -12.62
CA GLY A 200 5.00 -25.13 -13.46
C GLY A 200 5.96 -24.08 -12.90
N ALA A 201 7.23 -24.14 -13.33
CA ALA A 201 8.26 -23.19 -12.93
C ALA A 201 7.85 -21.71 -13.12
N PRO A 202 7.19 -21.29 -14.22
CA PRO A 202 6.78 -19.89 -14.39
C PRO A 202 5.82 -19.38 -13.29
N LEU A 203 4.84 -20.20 -12.88
CA LEU A 203 3.87 -19.83 -11.85
C LEU A 203 4.56 -19.71 -10.48
N ARG A 204 5.46 -20.65 -10.16
CA ARG A 204 6.28 -20.65 -8.94
C ARG A 204 7.19 -19.42 -8.87
N ILE A 205 7.85 -19.07 -9.97
CA ILE A 205 8.71 -17.88 -10.05
C ILE A 205 7.89 -16.59 -9.87
N LEU A 206 6.72 -16.49 -10.51
CA LEU A 206 5.82 -15.33 -10.35
C LEU A 206 5.32 -15.19 -8.91
N PHE A 207 4.97 -16.30 -8.26
CA PHE A 207 4.60 -16.30 -6.84
C PHE A 207 5.75 -15.77 -5.97
N LEU A 208 7.00 -16.19 -6.21
CA LEU A 208 8.16 -15.65 -5.49
C LEU A 208 8.36 -14.16 -5.73
N PHE A 209 8.18 -13.67 -6.96
CA PHE A 209 8.22 -12.24 -7.22
C PHE A 209 7.14 -11.47 -6.43
N CYS A 210 5.95 -12.04 -6.26
CA CYS A 210 4.91 -11.44 -5.42
C CYS A 210 5.29 -11.45 -3.92
N VAL A 211 5.92 -12.51 -3.43
CA VAL A 211 6.42 -12.59 -2.04
C VAL A 211 7.55 -11.57 -1.80
N LEU A 212 8.47 -11.42 -2.74
CA LEU A 212 9.52 -10.40 -2.69
C LEU A 212 8.91 -8.99 -2.72
N LEU A 213 7.89 -8.77 -3.55
CA LEU A 213 7.19 -7.50 -3.64
C LEU A 213 6.46 -7.16 -2.32
N LEU A 214 5.79 -8.13 -1.70
CA LEU A 214 5.17 -7.96 -0.38
C LEU A 214 6.22 -7.59 0.67
N SER A 215 7.36 -8.29 0.68
CA SER A 215 8.45 -8.03 1.62
C SER A 215 9.03 -6.62 1.42
N LEU A 216 9.16 -6.18 0.17
CA LEU A 216 9.59 -4.82 -0.17
C LEU A 216 8.57 -3.77 0.31
N TRP A 217 7.26 -4.01 0.14
CA TRP A 217 6.24 -3.08 0.63
C TRP A 217 6.22 -2.97 2.15
N LEU A 218 6.37 -4.09 2.86
CA LEU A 218 6.50 -4.09 4.32
C LEU A 218 7.75 -3.34 4.77
N PHE A 219 8.89 -3.56 4.09
CA PHE A 219 10.13 -2.85 4.38
C PHE A 219 10.01 -1.34 4.14
N LEU A 220 9.46 -0.93 3.00
CA LEU A 220 9.26 0.50 2.70
C LEU A 220 8.27 1.15 3.67
N LEU A 221 7.21 0.45 4.05
CA LEU A 221 6.26 0.94 5.05
C LEU A 221 6.94 1.11 6.41
N PHE A 222 7.73 0.12 6.84
CA PHE A 222 8.52 0.20 8.07
C PHE A 222 9.49 1.39 8.04
N CYS A 223 10.21 1.58 6.94
CA CYS A 223 11.12 2.72 6.78
C CYS A 223 10.38 4.07 6.84
N LEU A 224 9.22 4.20 6.20
CA LEU A 224 8.43 5.43 6.28
C LEU A 224 8.00 5.73 7.71
N LEU A 225 7.51 4.73 8.43
CA LEU A 225 7.06 4.89 9.82
C LEU A 225 8.19 5.22 10.78
N ALA A 226 9.39 4.67 10.55
CA ALA A 226 10.55 4.88 11.41
C ALA A 226 11.29 6.20 11.12
N TYR A 227 11.50 6.56 9.84
CA TYR A 227 12.30 7.73 9.44
C TYR A 227 11.48 9.00 9.22
N PHE A 228 10.20 8.87 8.88
CA PHE A 228 9.31 9.99 8.59
C PHE A 228 8.00 9.89 9.39
N PRO A 229 8.08 9.86 10.74
CA PRO A 229 6.88 9.77 11.57
C PRO A 229 6.01 11.02 11.39
N GLN A 230 4.75 10.83 11.02
CA GLN A 230 3.78 11.92 10.86
C GLN A 230 2.47 11.57 11.56
N PHE A 231 2.36 11.84 12.86
CA PHE A 231 1.10 11.66 13.59
C PHE A 231 0.23 12.92 13.56
N PRO A 232 -1.10 12.79 13.40
CA PRO A 232 -1.90 11.56 13.21
C PRO A 232 -2.02 11.11 11.73
N ASN A 233 -1.44 11.86 10.80
CA ASN A 233 -1.59 11.71 9.35
C ASN A 233 -1.31 10.30 8.81
N GLN A 234 -0.29 9.62 9.37
CA GLN A 234 0.07 8.24 9.04
C GLN A 234 -0.95 7.22 9.50
N LEU A 235 -1.55 7.44 10.67
CA LEU A 235 -2.56 6.55 11.23
C LEU A 235 -3.80 6.55 10.35
N LEU A 236 -4.20 7.73 9.87
CA LEU A 236 -5.33 7.89 8.95
C LEU A 236 -5.07 7.20 7.62
N GLY A 237 -3.86 7.34 7.06
CA GLY A 237 -3.47 6.63 5.85
C GLY A 237 -3.56 5.11 6.02
N GLY A 238 -2.98 4.57 7.09
CA GLY A 238 -3.04 3.14 7.40
C GLY A 238 -4.47 2.65 7.65
N ALA A 239 -5.28 3.42 8.36
CA ALA A 239 -6.69 3.13 8.62
C ALA A 239 -7.51 3.09 7.32
N LEU A 240 -7.34 4.05 6.41
CA LEU A 240 -7.99 4.05 5.10
C LEU A 240 -7.58 2.81 4.29
N GLY A 241 -6.33 2.37 4.37
CA GLY A 241 -5.86 1.15 3.71
C GLY A 241 -6.55 -0.09 4.25
N CYS A 242 -6.63 -0.21 5.58
CA CYS A 242 -7.31 -1.30 6.26
C CYS A 242 -8.82 -1.32 5.98
N LEU A 243 -9.49 -0.16 6.02
CA LEU A 243 -10.91 -0.02 5.71
C LEU A 243 -11.21 -0.39 4.26
N SER A 244 -10.38 0.06 3.32
CA SER A 244 -10.49 -0.28 1.89
C SER A 244 -10.41 -1.78 1.66
N TRP A 245 -9.46 -2.45 2.32
CA TRP A 245 -9.34 -3.91 2.28
C TRP A 245 -10.53 -4.61 2.93
N ARG A 246 -10.99 -4.17 4.11
CA ARG A 246 -12.17 -4.76 4.77
C ARG A 246 -13.42 -4.63 3.91
N ALA A 247 -13.67 -3.44 3.36
CA ALA A 247 -14.83 -3.18 2.51
C ALA A 247 -14.84 -4.08 1.26
N THR A 248 -13.67 -4.30 0.65
CA THR A 248 -13.53 -5.13 -0.54
C THR A 248 -13.49 -6.62 -0.20
N TYR A 249 -12.44 -7.12 0.44
CA TYR A 249 -12.19 -8.56 0.64
C TYR A 249 -13.09 -9.23 1.69
N GLN A 250 -13.41 -8.53 2.78
CA GLN A 250 -14.22 -9.09 3.86
C GLN A 250 -15.71 -8.80 3.69
N GLY A 251 -16.07 -7.68 3.08
CA GLY A 251 -17.44 -7.28 2.78
C GLY A 251 -17.88 -7.70 1.38
N TRP A 252 -17.59 -6.86 0.39
CA TRP A 252 -18.15 -6.98 -0.96
C TRP A 252 -17.85 -8.33 -1.62
N TYR A 253 -16.60 -8.77 -1.60
CA TYR A 253 -16.18 -10.03 -2.24
C TYR A 253 -16.72 -11.27 -1.53
N HIS A 254 -17.20 -11.15 -0.29
CA HIS A 254 -17.86 -12.24 0.42
C HIS A 254 -19.28 -12.52 -0.09
N MET A 255 -19.92 -11.58 -0.76
CA MET A 255 -21.29 -11.73 -1.29
C MET A 255 -21.40 -12.76 -2.44
N GLY A 256 -20.29 -13.39 -2.82
CA GLY A 256 -20.23 -14.40 -3.86
C GLY A 256 -20.08 -13.80 -5.27
N PRO A 257 -19.77 -14.63 -6.28
CA PRO A 257 -19.59 -14.17 -7.65
C PRO A 257 -20.95 -13.78 -8.26
N SER A 258 -21.07 -12.53 -8.68
CA SER A 258 -22.25 -12.00 -9.39
C SER A 258 -21.80 -11.14 -10.57
N TRP A 259 -22.74 -10.55 -11.32
CA TRP A 259 -22.38 -9.60 -12.40
C TRP A 259 -21.58 -8.39 -11.87
N TYR A 260 -21.90 -7.95 -10.65
CA TYR A 260 -21.27 -6.79 -10.02
C TYR A 260 -20.16 -7.16 -9.02
N CYS A 261 -20.10 -8.40 -8.54
CA CYS A 261 -19.11 -8.84 -7.55
C CYS A 261 -18.14 -9.88 -8.13
N PRO A 262 -16.81 -9.64 -8.06
CA PRO A 262 -15.83 -10.59 -8.56
C PRO A 262 -15.69 -11.86 -7.69
N GLY A 263 -16.14 -11.80 -6.43
CA GLY A 263 -16.03 -12.92 -5.47
C GLY A 263 -14.65 -13.09 -4.85
N ARG A 264 -14.58 -13.89 -3.79
CA ARG A 264 -13.34 -14.12 -3.01
C ARG A 264 -12.21 -14.76 -3.84
N PRO A 265 -10.95 -14.50 -3.48
CA PRO A 265 -9.82 -15.27 -4.00
C PRO A 265 -10.04 -16.77 -3.77
N GLY A 266 -9.80 -17.59 -4.80
CA GLY A 266 -9.97 -19.05 -4.76
C GLY A 266 -11.36 -19.59 -5.13
N VAL A 267 -12.40 -18.76 -5.19
CA VAL A 267 -13.75 -19.19 -5.62
C VAL A 267 -13.72 -19.59 -7.10
N GLY A 268 -14.20 -20.80 -7.42
CA GLY A 268 -14.14 -21.37 -8.78
C GLY A 268 -12.79 -21.99 -9.17
N LEU A 269 -11.76 -21.79 -8.33
CA LEU A 269 -10.43 -22.40 -8.47
C LEU A 269 -10.24 -23.59 -7.50
N LEU A 270 -10.69 -23.45 -6.24
CA LEU A 270 -10.51 -24.44 -5.18
C LEU A 270 -11.76 -25.28 -4.89
N THR A 271 -12.92 -24.83 -5.36
CA THR A 271 -14.20 -25.52 -5.22
C THR A 271 -14.60 -26.09 -6.58
N THR A 272 -14.70 -27.42 -6.68
CA THR A 272 -15.24 -28.13 -7.86
C THR A 272 -16.68 -27.76 -8.10
#